data_AF-A0A091KC39-F1
#
_entry.id   AF-A0A091KC39-F1
#
_cell.length_a   1.000
_cell.length_b   1.000
_cell.length_c   1.000
_cell.angle_alpha   90.00
_cell.angle_beta   90.00
_cell.angle_gamma   90.00
#
_symmetry.space_group_name_H-M   'P 1'
#
loop_
_entity.id
_entity.type
_entity.pdbx_description
1 polymer ?
#
loop_
_entity_poly.entity_id
_entity_poly.type
_entity_poly.pdbx_seq_one_letter_code
_entity_poly.pdbx_strand_id
1 'polypeptide(L)'
;EELRKNVHARRYRYRAVVFQSGAVVQQLCSVCVFVLTWWYMDAGMLSPQGLFGAALVSSLLGYVLFDAVDGGAGRRESGRTRWADLKSTLVFAAFTYGFSPVLKTLTESISTDTIYAMSSLMLLGHLIFFDYGANAAIVSSTLSLNMAIFASVCLASRLPRSLHAFVMVTFAMQIFALWPMLQKKLKARTPQCYVGVTVL
;
A
#
# COMPACT_ATOMS: atom_id res chain seq x y z
N GLU A 1 -38.50 40.77 -1.56
CA GLU A 1 -37.69 39.56 -1.83
C GLU A 1 -36.96 39.15 -0.54
N GLU A 2 -37.32 38.02 0.05
CA GLU A 2 -36.64 37.52 1.24
C GLU A 2 -35.37 36.77 0.86
N LEU A 3 -34.21 37.33 1.26
CA LEU A 3 -32.89 36.71 1.10
C LEU A 3 -32.81 35.43 1.92
N ARG A 4 -33.05 34.27 1.29
CA ARG A 4 -32.77 32.96 1.88
C ARG A 4 -31.25 32.74 1.98
N LYS A 5 -30.66 33.02 3.15
CA LYS A 5 -29.29 32.61 3.49
C LYS A 5 -29.25 31.10 3.77
N ASN A 6 -28.21 30.42 3.25
CA ASN A 6 -27.87 29.02 3.58
C ASN A 6 -28.81 27.91 3.06
N VAL A 7 -29.36 28.06 1.84
CA VAL A 7 -30.20 27.02 1.20
C VAL A 7 -29.46 25.70 0.93
N HIS A 8 -28.11 25.71 0.90
CA HIS A 8 -27.27 24.53 0.66
C HIS A 8 -26.33 24.17 1.82
N ALA A 9 -26.58 24.68 3.02
CA ALA A 9 -25.76 24.33 4.19
C ALA A 9 -26.00 22.87 4.61
N ARG A 10 -25.20 21.95 4.07
CA ARG A 10 -25.16 20.57 4.53
C ARG A 10 -24.55 20.54 5.93
N ARG A 11 -25.34 20.20 6.93
CA ARG A 11 -24.84 19.85 8.28
C ARG A 11 -24.14 18.51 8.19
N TYR A 12 -22.81 18.53 8.04
CA TYR A 12 -22.00 17.33 8.14
C TYR A 12 -21.94 16.88 9.60
N ARG A 13 -22.32 15.64 9.86
CA ARG A 13 -22.21 15.04 11.19
C ARG A 13 -20.74 14.80 11.50
N TYR A 14 -20.19 15.42 12.54
CA TYR A 14 -18.77 15.39 12.90
C TYR A 14 -18.15 13.98 12.83
N ARG A 15 -18.83 12.96 13.37
CA ARG A 15 -18.37 11.56 13.33
C ARG A 15 -18.21 10.99 11.91
N ALA A 16 -19.06 11.39 10.96
CA ALA A 16 -18.96 10.93 9.58
C ALA A 16 -17.75 11.57 8.87
N VAL A 17 -17.47 12.84 9.17
CA VAL A 17 -16.30 13.56 8.63
C VAL A 17 -15.00 12.97 9.18
N VAL A 18 -14.93 12.73 10.48
CA VAL A 18 -13.76 12.10 11.13
C VAL A 18 -13.48 10.74 10.50
N PHE A 19 -14.51 9.92 10.32
CA PHE A 19 -14.37 8.60 9.71
C PHE A 19 -13.93 8.65 8.23
N GLN A 20 -14.40 9.63 7.46
CA GLN A 20 -13.95 9.85 6.09
C GLN A 20 -12.51 10.39 6.02
N SER A 21 -12.13 11.29 6.93
CA SER A 21 -10.75 11.78 7.02
C SER A 21 -9.75 10.71 7.48
N GLY A 22 -10.20 9.71 8.25
CA GLY A 22 -9.36 8.60 8.70
C GLY A 22 -8.74 7.80 7.55
N ALA A 23 -9.44 7.64 6.43
CA ALA A 23 -8.90 6.97 5.25
C ALA A 23 -7.70 7.72 4.65
N VAL A 24 -7.74 9.05 4.67
CA VAL A 24 -6.64 9.91 4.19
C VAL A 24 -5.45 9.83 5.13
N VAL A 25 -5.70 9.97 6.44
CA VAL A 25 -4.65 9.84 7.47
C VAL A 25 -3.98 8.49 7.38
N GLN A 26 -4.73 7.41 7.16
CA GLN A 26 -4.16 6.09 7.09
C GLN A 26 -3.26 5.87 5.86
N GLN A 27 -3.63 6.39 4.68
CA GLN A 27 -2.73 6.32 3.53
C GLN A 27 -1.48 7.18 3.73
N LEU A 28 -1.62 8.34 4.36
CA LEU A 28 -0.48 9.17 4.73
C LEU A 28 0.45 8.41 5.68
N CYS A 29 -0.10 7.77 6.72
CA CYS A 29 0.66 6.92 7.63
C CYS A 29 1.35 5.76 6.90
N SER A 30 0.67 5.08 5.97
CA SER A 30 1.26 4.03 5.14
C SER A 30 2.46 4.52 4.33
N VAL A 31 2.36 5.69 3.69
CA VAL A 31 3.47 6.32 2.97
C VAL A 31 4.61 6.69 3.92
N CYS A 32 4.31 7.26 5.09
CA CYS A 32 5.31 7.57 6.10
C CYS A 32 6.04 6.33 6.61
N VAL A 33 5.32 5.26 6.95
CA VAL A 33 5.90 3.98 7.38
C VAL A 33 6.82 3.41 6.29
N PHE A 34 6.39 3.47 5.02
CA PHE A 34 7.21 3.03 3.90
C PHE A 34 8.52 3.83 3.79
N VAL A 35 8.44 5.16 3.79
CA VAL A 35 9.62 6.05 3.69
C VAL A 35 10.56 5.88 4.89
N LEU A 36 10.00 5.78 6.10
CA LEU A 36 10.79 5.53 7.31
C LEU A 36 11.49 4.18 7.23
N THR A 37 10.79 3.12 6.80
CA THR A 37 11.39 1.80 6.65
C THR A 37 12.55 1.82 5.65
N TRP A 38 12.38 2.53 4.53
CA TRP A 38 13.46 2.74 3.57
C TRP A 38 14.65 3.46 4.20
N TRP A 39 14.41 4.56 4.91
CA TRP A 39 15.45 5.34 5.59
C TRP A 39 16.22 4.48 6.60
N TYR A 40 15.51 3.72 7.45
CA TYR A 40 16.13 2.83 8.43
C TYR A 40 16.96 1.71 7.80
N MET A 41 16.56 1.24 6.62
CA MET A 41 17.35 0.26 5.85
C MET A 41 18.57 0.87 5.19
N ASP A 42 18.49 2.12 4.72
CA ASP A 42 19.62 2.86 4.14
C ASP A 42 20.65 3.22 5.22
N ALA A 43 20.19 3.65 6.39
CA ALA A 43 21.01 3.93 7.57
C ALA A 43 21.65 2.66 8.20
N GLY A 44 21.33 1.46 7.70
CA GLY A 44 21.88 0.19 8.19
C GLY A 44 21.36 -0.25 9.57
N MET A 45 20.37 0.45 10.13
CA MET A 45 19.80 0.14 11.45
C MET A 45 18.79 -1.01 11.41
N LEU A 46 18.16 -1.24 10.25
CA LEU A 46 17.16 -2.29 10.08
C LEU A 46 17.73 -3.48 9.31
N SER A 47 17.67 -4.67 9.90
CA SER A 47 18.10 -5.89 9.21
C SER A 47 17.08 -6.28 8.12
N PRO A 48 17.52 -6.54 6.87
CA PRO A 48 16.61 -6.97 5.80
C PRO A 48 15.89 -8.27 6.11
N GLN A 49 16.56 -9.16 6.85
CA GLN A 49 16.01 -10.46 7.26
C GLN A 49 14.88 -10.28 8.28
N GLY A 50 15.04 -9.35 9.23
CA GLY A 50 13.99 -9.02 10.20
C GLY A 50 12.74 -8.45 9.52
N LEU A 51 12.94 -7.51 8.60
CA LEU A 51 11.84 -6.94 7.81
C LEU A 51 11.16 -8.00 6.93
N PHE A 52 11.93 -8.88 6.30
CA PHE A 52 11.38 -9.99 5.51
C PHE A 52 10.55 -10.94 6.38
N GLY A 53 11.05 -11.31 7.56
CA GLY A 53 10.31 -12.14 8.52
C GLY A 53 9.01 -11.48 8.95
N ALA A 54 9.05 -10.19 9.30
CA ALA A 54 7.87 -9.41 9.65
C ALA A 54 6.86 -9.30 8.49
N ALA A 55 7.35 -9.11 7.25
CA ALA A 55 6.53 -9.07 6.04
C ALA A 55 5.85 -10.42 5.77
N LEU A 56 6.56 -11.54 5.95
CA LEU A 56 5.99 -12.88 5.83
C LEU A 56 4.91 -13.14 6.88
N VAL A 57 5.18 -12.82 8.15
CA VAL A 57 4.21 -13.01 9.24
C VAL A 57 2.97 -12.17 9.01
N SER A 58 3.12 -10.90 8.65
CA SER A 58 2.00 -10.01 8.34
C SER A 58 1.23 -10.43 7.07
N SER A 59 1.91 -11.03 6.08
CA SER A 59 1.25 -11.56 4.87
C SER A 59 0.43 -12.80 5.20
N LEU A 60 0.97 -13.70 6.02
CA LEU A 60 0.25 -14.88 6.52
C LEU A 60 -0.97 -14.48 7.35
N LEU A 61 -0.79 -13.55 8.29
CA LEU A 61 -1.89 -13.02 9.10
C LEU A 61 -2.95 -12.35 8.22
N GLY A 62 -2.54 -11.52 7.25
CA GLY A 62 -3.44 -10.88 6.30
C GLY A 62 -4.23 -11.88 5.46
N TYR A 63 -3.58 -12.96 4.98
CA TYR A 63 -4.24 -14.03 4.23
C TYR A 63 -5.28 -14.79 5.07
N VAL A 64 -4.92 -15.14 6.31
CA VAL A 64 -5.86 -15.80 7.24
C VAL A 64 -7.03 -14.89 7.57
N LEU A 65 -6.78 -13.60 7.84
CA LEU A 65 -7.83 -12.63 8.10
C LEU A 65 -8.75 -12.45 6.89
N PHE A 66 -8.18 -12.41 5.69
CA PHE A 66 -8.93 -12.31 4.44
C PHE A 66 -9.83 -13.53 4.23
N ASP A 67 -9.30 -14.76 4.40
CA ASP A 67 -10.05 -16.02 4.25
C ASP A 67 -11.16 -16.12 5.32
N ALA A 68 -10.88 -15.69 6.56
CA ALA A 68 -11.84 -15.66 7.65
C ALA A 68 -12.98 -14.64 7.39
N VAL A 69 -12.66 -13.44 6.90
CA VAL A 69 -13.65 -12.40 6.58
C VAL A 69 -14.52 -12.78 5.38
N ASP A 70 -13.95 -13.48 4.38
CA ASP A 70 -14.72 -13.99 3.23
C ASP A 70 -15.48 -15.29 3.57
N GLY A 71 -15.21 -15.94 4.71
CA GLY A 71 -15.77 -17.24 5.06
C GLY A 71 -15.50 -18.31 3.99
N GLY A 72 -14.41 -18.17 3.24
CA GLY A 72 -14.09 -19.00 2.07
C GLY A 72 -14.99 -18.79 0.84
N ALA A 73 -15.91 -17.83 0.84
CA ALA A 73 -16.81 -17.56 -0.28
C ALA A 73 -16.06 -17.15 -1.56
N GLY A 74 -15.09 -16.22 -1.45
CA GLY A 74 -14.28 -15.80 -2.59
C GLY A 74 -13.43 -16.93 -3.20
N ARG A 75 -13.06 -17.92 -2.38
CA ARG A 75 -12.32 -19.11 -2.85
C ARG A 75 -13.22 -20.12 -3.55
N ARG A 76 -14.47 -20.24 -3.10
CA ARG A 76 -15.53 -21.04 -3.75
C ARG A 76 -15.91 -20.46 -5.12
N GLU A 77 -15.97 -19.13 -5.22
CA GLU A 77 -16.29 -18.41 -6.45
C GLU A 77 -15.14 -18.45 -7.47
N SER A 78 -13.90 -18.25 -7.01
CA SER A 78 -12.73 -18.24 -7.89
C SER A 78 -12.21 -19.63 -8.27
N GLY A 79 -12.65 -20.71 -7.60
CA GLY A 79 -12.15 -22.07 -7.81
C GLY A 79 -10.64 -22.25 -7.54
N ARG A 80 -9.99 -21.25 -6.92
CA ARG A 80 -8.55 -21.15 -6.79
C ARG A 80 -8.07 -21.99 -5.59
N THR A 81 -7.07 -22.84 -5.80
CA THR A 81 -6.49 -23.66 -4.73
C THR A 81 -5.40 -22.89 -3.98
N ARG A 82 -5.15 -23.24 -2.71
CA ARG A 82 -4.03 -22.69 -1.92
C ARG A 82 -2.68 -22.85 -2.64
N TRP A 83 -2.54 -23.91 -3.42
CA TRP A 83 -1.38 -24.16 -4.27
C TRP A 83 -1.21 -23.15 -5.39
N ALA A 84 -2.31 -22.68 -6.00
CA ALA A 84 -2.25 -21.66 -7.03
C ALA A 84 -1.83 -20.29 -6.46
N ASP A 85 -2.31 -19.96 -5.25
CA ASP A 85 -1.90 -18.74 -4.55
C ASP A 85 -0.42 -18.81 -4.15
N LEU A 86 0.00 -19.93 -3.53
CA LEU A 86 1.41 -20.15 -3.18
C LEU A 86 2.31 -20.10 -4.42
N LYS A 87 1.89 -20.72 -5.53
CA LYS A 87 2.61 -20.65 -6.81
C LYS A 87 2.71 -19.22 -7.30
N SER A 88 1.62 -18.45 -7.23
CA SER A 88 1.63 -17.02 -7.63
C SER A 88 2.58 -16.20 -6.77
N THR A 89 2.56 -16.39 -5.46
CA THR A 89 3.48 -15.73 -4.51
C THR A 89 4.93 -16.12 -4.77
N LEU A 90 5.20 -17.40 -5.05
CA LEU A 90 6.54 -17.89 -5.36
C LEU A 90 7.05 -17.30 -6.68
N VAL A 91 6.22 -17.28 -7.72
CA VAL A 91 6.55 -16.67 -9.01
C VAL A 91 6.82 -15.18 -8.85
N PHE A 92 5.98 -14.47 -8.10
CA PHE A 92 6.19 -13.06 -7.78
C PHE A 92 7.53 -12.86 -7.06
N ALA A 93 7.80 -13.63 -6.00
CA ALA A 93 9.05 -13.52 -5.25
C ALA A 93 10.29 -13.82 -6.11
N ALA A 94 10.24 -14.86 -6.93
CA ALA A 94 11.34 -15.22 -7.84
C ALA A 94 11.60 -14.11 -8.86
N PHE A 95 10.54 -13.53 -9.43
CA PHE A 95 10.65 -12.43 -10.39
C PHE A 95 11.21 -11.18 -9.72
N THR A 96 10.66 -10.74 -8.59
CA THR A 96 11.16 -9.56 -7.87
C THR A 96 12.62 -9.72 -7.45
N TYR A 97 13.02 -10.93 -7.01
CA TYR A 97 14.41 -11.21 -6.65
C TYR A 97 15.34 -11.18 -7.88
N GLY A 98 14.92 -11.79 -9.00
CA GLY A 98 15.68 -11.80 -10.25
C GLY A 98 15.81 -10.42 -10.89
N PHE A 99 14.79 -9.56 -10.77
CA PHE A 99 14.81 -8.19 -11.29
C PHE A 99 15.54 -7.21 -10.36
N SER A 100 15.71 -7.53 -9.07
CA SER A 100 16.41 -6.68 -8.13
C SER A 100 17.80 -6.21 -8.59
N PRO A 101 18.72 -7.08 -9.08
CA PRO A 101 19.99 -6.63 -9.63
C PRO A 101 19.84 -5.77 -10.89
N VAL A 102 18.84 -6.06 -11.74
CA VAL A 102 18.55 -5.30 -12.97
C VAL A 102 18.06 -3.89 -12.64
N LEU A 103 17.21 -3.74 -11.63
CA LEU A 103 16.75 -2.43 -11.15
C LEU A 103 17.92 -1.58 -10.64
N LYS A 104 18.86 -2.22 -9.95
CA LYS A 104 20.06 -1.55 -9.46
C LYS A 104 20.95 -1.08 -10.61
N THR A 105 21.27 -1.96 -11.56
CA THR A 105 22.15 -1.61 -12.69
C THR A 105 21.54 -0.57 -13.62
N LEU A 106 20.24 -0.65 -13.91
CA LEU A 106 19.55 0.30 -14.79
C LEU A 106 19.46 1.71 -14.20
N THR A 107 19.35 1.81 -12.88
CA THR A 107 19.19 3.11 -12.23
C THR A 107 20.50 3.69 -11.74
N GLU A 108 21.61 2.93 -11.75
CA GLU A 108 22.93 3.39 -11.28
C GLU A 108 23.41 4.67 -12.00
N SER A 109 23.10 4.80 -13.29
CA SER A 109 23.43 5.98 -14.10
C SER A 109 22.59 7.23 -13.77
N ILE A 110 21.51 7.08 -13.01
CA ILE A 110 20.64 8.17 -12.58
C ILE A 110 21.15 8.73 -11.25
N SER A 111 21.13 10.05 -11.08
CA SER A 111 21.55 10.68 -9.82
C SER A 111 20.60 10.35 -8.67
N THR A 112 21.14 10.25 -7.46
CA THR A 112 20.37 10.07 -6.22
C THR A 112 19.33 11.17 -6.03
N ASP A 113 19.68 12.41 -6.33
CA ASP A 113 18.80 13.56 -6.12
C ASP A 113 17.56 13.52 -7.02
N THR A 114 17.74 13.11 -8.28
CA THR A 114 16.62 12.95 -9.21
C THR A 114 15.73 11.77 -8.82
N ILE A 115 16.30 10.69 -8.27
CA ILE A 115 15.53 9.56 -7.75
C ILE A 115 14.67 9.98 -6.55
N TYR A 116 15.21 10.77 -5.61
CA TYR A 116 14.42 11.28 -4.49
C TYR A 116 13.33 12.25 -4.95
N ALA A 117 13.63 13.15 -5.89
CA ALA A 117 12.65 14.05 -6.48
C ALA A 117 11.52 13.28 -7.19
N MET A 118 11.84 12.34 -8.07
CA MET A 118 10.84 11.56 -8.80
C MET A 118 10.03 10.65 -7.86
N SER A 119 10.66 10.01 -6.88
CA SER A 119 9.96 9.15 -5.92
C SER A 119 9.02 9.95 -5.03
N SER A 120 9.42 11.14 -4.58
CA SER A 120 8.55 12.02 -3.78
C SER A 120 7.35 12.51 -4.61
N LEU A 121 7.56 12.95 -5.86
CA LEU A 121 6.46 13.33 -6.75
C LEU A 121 5.50 12.17 -7.02
N MET A 122 6.01 10.96 -7.15
CA MET A 122 5.19 9.76 -7.40
C MET A 122 4.45 9.30 -6.15
N LEU A 123 5.02 9.42 -4.95
CA LEU A 123 4.31 9.19 -3.69
C LEU A 123 3.23 10.26 -3.45
N LEU A 124 3.50 11.52 -3.79
CA LEU A 124 2.48 12.58 -3.76
C LEU A 124 1.36 12.29 -4.77
N GLY A 125 1.71 11.89 -5.99
CA GLY A 125 0.74 11.43 -6.99
C GLY A 125 -0.09 10.26 -6.49
N HIS A 126 0.53 9.26 -5.87
CA HIS A 126 -0.16 8.14 -5.24
C HIS A 126 -1.22 8.64 -4.26
N LEU A 127 -0.88 9.56 -3.35
CA LEU A 127 -1.80 10.14 -2.39
C LEU A 127 -2.94 10.96 -3.04
N ILE A 128 -2.67 11.68 -4.13
CA ILE A 128 -3.70 12.48 -4.83
C ILE A 128 -4.69 11.59 -5.58
N PHE A 129 -4.18 10.56 -6.27
CA PHE A 129 -4.98 9.69 -7.13
C PHE A 129 -5.56 8.47 -6.42
N PHE A 130 -5.29 8.31 -5.12
CA PHE A 130 -5.80 7.19 -4.33
C PHE A 130 -7.30 7.30 -4.08
N ASP A 131 -8.00 6.17 -4.16
CA ASP A 131 -9.44 6.09 -3.92
C ASP A 131 -9.77 5.94 -2.43
N TYR A 132 -10.03 7.09 -1.81
CA TYR A 132 -10.47 7.22 -0.42
C TYR A 132 -11.96 6.88 -0.21
N GLY A 133 -12.71 6.53 -1.27
CA GLY A 133 -14.15 6.28 -1.20
C GLY A 133 -15.01 7.55 -1.31
N ALA A 134 -14.44 8.64 -1.83
CA ALA A 134 -15.19 9.79 -2.30
C ALA A 134 -15.48 9.60 -3.80
N ASN A 135 -16.71 9.85 -4.25
CA ASN A 135 -17.10 9.83 -5.67
C ASN A 135 -16.44 11.02 -6.42
N ALA A 136 -15.11 11.00 -6.54
CA ALA A 136 -14.33 11.99 -7.24
C ALA A 136 -13.86 11.38 -8.57
N ALA A 137 -14.23 12.01 -9.69
CA ALA A 137 -13.97 11.51 -11.05
C ALA A 137 -12.48 11.50 -11.45
N ILE A 138 -11.60 12.09 -10.64
CA ILE A 138 -10.16 12.26 -10.93
C ILE A 138 -9.34 11.07 -10.41
N VAL A 139 -9.94 10.16 -9.66
CA VAL A 139 -9.25 9.11 -8.90
C VAL A 139 -9.19 7.80 -9.70
N SER A 140 -8.00 7.22 -9.84
CA SER A 140 -7.81 5.91 -10.47
C SER A 140 -6.92 5.02 -9.60
N SER A 141 -7.52 3.93 -9.11
CA SER A 141 -6.83 2.95 -8.26
C SER A 141 -5.60 2.35 -8.96
N THR A 142 -5.66 2.13 -10.27
CA THR A 142 -4.54 1.57 -11.04
C THR A 142 -3.40 2.58 -11.20
N LEU A 143 -3.74 3.84 -11.49
CA LEU A 143 -2.74 4.90 -11.66
C LEU A 143 -2.02 5.17 -10.34
N SER A 144 -2.78 5.29 -9.25
CA SER A 144 -2.23 5.46 -7.90
C SER A 144 -1.28 4.32 -7.52
N LEU A 145 -1.67 3.06 -7.76
CA LEU A 145 -0.85 1.89 -7.45
C LEU A 145 0.43 1.85 -8.30
N ASN A 146 0.35 2.16 -9.60
CA ASN A 146 1.52 2.25 -10.49
C ASN A 146 2.52 3.31 -10.02
N MET A 147 2.03 4.47 -9.57
CA MET A 147 2.87 5.53 -9.01
C MET A 147 3.59 5.08 -7.73
N ALA A 148 2.90 4.41 -6.81
CA ALA A 148 3.50 3.87 -5.60
C ALA A 148 4.57 2.81 -5.89
N ILE A 149 4.29 1.87 -6.81
CA ILE A 149 5.27 0.85 -7.21
C ILE A 149 6.50 1.51 -7.83
N PHE A 150 6.31 2.47 -8.74
CA PHE A 150 7.42 3.16 -9.38
C PHE A 150 8.30 3.88 -8.36
N ALA A 151 7.70 4.65 -7.44
CA ALA A 151 8.45 5.29 -6.35
C ALA A 151 9.19 4.27 -5.48
N SER A 152 8.55 3.14 -5.19
CA SER A 152 9.14 2.08 -4.38
C SER A 152 10.35 1.43 -5.05
N VAL A 153 10.26 1.20 -6.36
CA VAL A 153 11.35 0.66 -7.17
C VAL A 153 12.53 1.63 -7.26
N CYS A 154 12.25 2.93 -7.47
CA CYS A 154 13.27 3.98 -7.50
C CYS A 154 14.03 4.10 -6.16
N LEU A 155 13.31 4.06 -5.04
CA LEU A 155 13.94 4.07 -3.72
C LEU A 155 14.69 2.76 -3.43
N ALA A 156 14.09 1.62 -3.76
CA ALA A 156 14.70 0.31 -3.53
C ALA A 156 16.04 0.15 -4.28
N SER A 157 16.18 0.76 -5.46
CA SER A 157 17.39 0.62 -6.28
C SER A 157 18.62 1.30 -5.68
N ARG A 158 18.44 2.25 -4.76
CA ARG A 158 19.52 2.92 -4.03
C ARG A 158 20.10 2.09 -2.89
N LEU A 159 19.44 1.00 -2.50
CA LEU A 159 19.89 0.18 -1.39
C LEU A 159 21.11 -0.68 -1.76
N PRO A 160 22.01 -0.94 -0.80
CA PRO A 160 23.33 -1.50 -1.09
C PRO A 160 23.31 -2.94 -1.58
N ARG A 161 22.43 -3.82 -1.08
CA ARG A 161 22.33 -5.22 -1.58
C ARG A 161 20.98 -5.51 -2.23
N SER A 162 20.98 -6.44 -3.18
CA SER A 162 19.77 -6.92 -3.87
C SER A 162 18.70 -7.45 -2.90
N LEU A 163 19.12 -8.04 -1.77
CA LEU A 163 18.19 -8.44 -0.71
C LEU A 163 17.42 -7.25 -0.12
N HIS A 164 18.05 -6.10 0.07
CA HIS A 164 17.38 -4.91 0.60
C HIS A 164 16.31 -4.42 -0.38
N ALA A 165 16.65 -4.34 -1.67
CA ALA A 165 15.72 -3.93 -2.71
C ALA A 165 14.55 -4.91 -2.86
N PHE A 166 14.81 -6.22 -2.85
CA PHE A 166 13.77 -7.25 -2.90
C PHE A 166 12.77 -7.12 -1.74
N VAL A 167 13.27 -7.02 -0.50
CA VAL A 167 12.43 -6.91 0.69
C VAL A 167 11.64 -5.60 0.67
N MET A 168 12.24 -4.49 0.25
CA MET A 168 11.56 -3.21 0.15
C MET A 168 10.43 -3.18 -0.88
N VAL A 169 10.63 -3.77 -2.06
CA VAL A 169 9.57 -3.88 -3.08
C VAL A 169 8.46 -4.82 -2.61
N THR A 170 8.81 -5.92 -1.95
CA THR A 170 7.81 -6.84 -1.36
C THR A 170 6.98 -6.14 -0.28
N PHE A 171 7.63 -5.38 0.61
CA PHE A 171 6.98 -4.60 1.65
C PHE A 171 6.10 -3.49 1.07
N ALA A 172 6.56 -2.81 0.02
CA ALA A 172 5.77 -1.81 -0.70
C ALA A 172 4.47 -2.39 -1.26
N MET A 173 4.52 -3.57 -1.90
CA MET A 173 3.32 -4.25 -2.38
C MET A 173 2.36 -4.59 -1.24
N GLN A 174 2.91 -4.97 -0.09
CA GLN A 174 2.10 -5.29 1.07
C GLN A 174 1.35 -4.07 1.62
N ILE A 175 2.03 -2.92 1.73
CA ILE A 175 1.45 -1.67 2.23
C ILE A 175 0.53 -1.00 1.20
N PHE A 176 0.92 -0.90 -0.06
CA PHE A 176 0.19 -0.10 -1.06
C PHE A 176 -0.86 -0.89 -1.85
N ALA A 177 -0.76 -2.22 -1.91
CA ALA A 177 -1.74 -3.05 -2.63
C ALA A 177 -2.55 -3.93 -1.67
N LEU A 178 -1.88 -4.80 -0.90
CA LEU A 178 -2.58 -5.83 -0.11
C LEU A 178 -3.37 -5.19 1.04
N TRP A 179 -2.78 -4.24 1.76
CA TRP A 179 -3.43 -3.60 2.90
C TRP A 179 -4.71 -2.84 2.50
N PRO A 180 -4.71 -1.93 1.49
CA PRO A 180 -5.93 -1.27 1.03
C PRO A 180 -7.03 -2.25 0.57
N MET A 181 -6.67 -3.34 -0.10
CA MET A 181 -7.63 -4.36 -0.52
C MET A 181 -8.29 -5.05 0.69
N LEU A 182 -7.50 -5.42 1.69
CA LEU A 182 -7.99 -5.99 2.94
C LEU A 182 -8.94 -5.02 3.65
N GLN A 183 -8.59 -3.75 3.71
CA GLN A 183 -9.42 -2.70 4.32
C GLN A 183 -10.74 -2.49 3.59
N LYS A 184 -10.73 -2.42 2.25
CA LYS A 184 -11.95 -2.30 1.44
C LYS A 184 -12.89 -3.48 1.68
N LYS A 185 -12.37 -4.71 1.75
CA LYS A 185 -13.15 -5.91 2.09
C LYS A 185 -13.69 -5.90 3.51
N LEU A 186 -12.86 -5.58 4.49
CA LEU A 186 -13.27 -5.45 5.90
C LEU A 186 -14.40 -4.43 6.06
N LYS A 187 -14.28 -3.28 5.41
CA LYS A 187 -15.31 -2.22 5.41
C LYS A 187 -16.64 -2.69 4.79
N ALA A 188 -16.60 -3.52 3.76
CA ALA A 188 -17.80 -4.03 3.08
C ALA A 188 -18.56 -5.10 3.89
N ARG A 189 -17.86 -5.97 4.61
CA ARG A 189 -18.48 -7.06 5.41
C ARG A 189 -18.75 -6.68 6.87
N THR A 190 -17.84 -5.94 7.51
CA THR A 190 -17.86 -5.71 8.97
C THR A 190 -17.45 -4.27 9.32
N PRO A 191 -18.39 -3.30 9.35
CA PRO A 191 -18.08 -1.89 9.59
C PRO A 191 -17.51 -1.62 10.99
N GLN A 192 -17.73 -2.51 11.96
CA GLN A 192 -17.23 -2.38 13.34
C GLN A 192 -15.76 -2.83 13.49
N CYS A 193 -15.32 -3.91 12.82
CA CYS A 193 -13.91 -4.33 12.82
C CYS A 193 -13.00 -3.37 12.06
N TYR A 194 -13.53 -2.65 11.06
CA TYR A 194 -12.78 -1.60 10.36
C TYR A 194 -12.28 -0.51 11.31
N VAL A 195 -13.06 -0.15 12.36
CA VAL A 195 -12.64 0.86 13.34
C VAL A 195 -11.45 0.37 14.17
N GLY A 196 -11.40 -0.93 14.52
CA GLY A 196 -10.27 -1.50 15.26
C GLY A 196 -8.98 -1.56 14.43
N VAL A 197 -9.09 -1.91 13.14
CA VAL A 197 -7.95 -2.02 12.21
C VAL A 197 -7.47 -0.66 11.67
N THR A 198 -8.29 0.39 11.77
CA THR A 198 -7.90 1.76 11.41
C THR A 198 -7.28 2.55 12.57
N VAL A 199 -7.45 2.09 13.81
CA VAL A 199 -6.85 2.70 15.01
C VAL A 199 -5.49 2.07 15.39
N LEU A 200 -5.21 0.87 14.89
CA LEU A 200 -3.96 0.12 15.09
C LEU A 200 -2.97 0.41 13.95
#